data_AF-A0A834I0G5-F1
#
_entry.id   AF-A0A834I0G5-F1
#
_cell.length_a   1.000
_cell.length_b   1.000
_cell.length_c   1.000
_cell.angle_alpha   90.00
_cell.angle_beta   90.00
_cell.angle_gamma   90.00
#
_symmetry.space_group_name_H-M   'P 1'
#
loop_
_entity.id
_entity.type
_entity.pdbx_description
1 polymer ?
#
loop_
_entity_poly.entity_id
_entity_poly.type
_entity_poly.pdbx_seq_one_letter_code
_entity_poly.pdbx_strand_id
1 'polypeptide(L)'
;MASHWEEFYATHLPPIDFEDNRKLLQEFCERHNRNNERIVLITSGGTTVPLEHNTVRFVDNFSAGTRGAASAEYFLDHGYVVIFMHRLKSLEPFTRHFNGQKFMDMLELHERGPNTTITVKPDSVDVLAPILASYKSAQENELSQKV
;
A
#
# COMPACT_ATOMS: atom_id res chain seq x y z
N MET A 1 31.37 -21.43 -11.15
CA MET A 1 30.18 -21.98 -10.48
C MET A 1 29.16 -20.87 -10.42
N ALA A 2 27.95 -21.08 -10.92
CA ALA A 2 26.89 -20.09 -10.77
C ALA A 2 26.66 -19.83 -9.28
N SER A 3 26.45 -18.57 -8.94
CA SER A 3 26.12 -18.17 -7.57
C SER A 3 24.74 -18.68 -7.19
N HIS A 4 24.50 -18.88 -5.89
CA HIS A 4 23.26 -19.44 -5.36
C HIS A 4 22.00 -18.66 -5.79
N TRP A 5 22.11 -17.35 -6.01
CA TRP A 5 20.97 -16.53 -6.46
C TRP A 5 20.69 -16.67 -7.96
N GLU A 6 21.71 -16.90 -8.80
CA GLU A 6 21.51 -17.16 -10.23
C GLU A 6 20.73 -18.45 -10.46
N GLU A 7 21.06 -19.49 -9.69
CA GLU A 7 20.34 -20.78 -9.72
C GLU A 7 18.89 -20.63 -9.24
N PHE A 8 18.66 -19.82 -8.19
CA PHE A 8 17.31 -19.53 -7.70
C PHE A 8 16.42 -18.93 -8.79
N TYR A 9 16.86 -17.85 -9.45
CA TYR A 9 16.06 -17.20 -10.49
C TYR A 9 15.98 -18.01 -11.80
N ALA A 10 16.94 -18.89 -12.07
CA ALA A 10 16.85 -19.79 -13.22
C ALA A 10 15.80 -20.90 -13.04
N THR A 11 15.52 -21.28 -11.79
CA THR A 11 14.61 -22.39 -11.45
C THR A 11 13.22 -21.95 -11.00
N HIS A 12 13.06 -20.69 -10.59
CA HIS A 12 11.78 -20.12 -10.16
C HIS A 12 11.28 -19.11 -11.19
N LEU A 13 10.13 -19.40 -11.80
CA LEU A 13 9.51 -18.48 -12.75
C LEU A 13 9.08 -17.17 -12.06
N PRO A 14 9.19 -16.03 -12.75
CA PRO A 14 8.67 -14.78 -12.24
C PRO A 14 7.15 -14.84 -12.07
N PRO A 15 6.57 -13.99 -11.21
CA PRO A 15 5.13 -13.78 -11.14
C PRO A 15 4.53 -13.42 -12.51
N ILE A 16 3.26 -13.74 -12.72
CA ILE A 16 2.56 -13.53 -14.01
C ILE A 16 2.51 -12.04 -14.38
N ASP A 17 2.44 -11.17 -13.39
CA ASP A 17 2.35 -9.71 -13.49
C ASP A 17 3.72 -9.01 -13.45
N PHE A 18 4.82 -9.77 -13.53
CA PHE A 18 6.18 -9.22 -13.38
C PHE A 18 6.51 -8.12 -14.41
N GLU A 19 6.27 -8.35 -15.70
CA GLU A 19 6.60 -7.38 -16.74
C GLU A 19 5.70 -6.13 -16.68
N ASP A 20 4.43 -6.30 -16.31
CA ASP A 20 3.50 -5.18 -16.11
C ASP A 20 3.95 -4.31 -14.93
N ASN A 21 4.27 -4.92 -13.79
CA ASN A 21 4.78 -4.20 -12.62
C ASN A 21 6.13 -3.53 -12.91
N ARG A 22 7.02 -4.21 -13.65
CA ARG A 22 8.29 -3.63 -14.06
C ARG A 22 8.10 -2.38 -14.91
N LYS A 23 7.19 -2.42 -15.89
CA LYS A 23 6.88 -1.27 -16.74
C LYS A 23 6.27 -0.11 -15.93
N LEU A 24 5.30 -0.40 -15.06
CA LEU A 24 4.70 0.60 -14.19
C LEU A 24 5.73 1.28 -13.28
N LEU A 25 6.63 0.50 -12.68
CA LEU A 25 7.71 1.02 -11.85
C LEU A 25 8.71 1.85 -12.65
N GLN A 26 9.05 1.43 -13.87
CA GLN A 26 9.93 2.19 -14.74
C GLN A 26 9.30 3.56 -15.09
N GLU A 27 8.04 3.57 -15.52
CA GLU A 27 7.32 4.81 -15.86
C GLU A 27 7.19 5.75 -14.65
N PHE A 28 6.89 5.19 -13.47
CA PHE A 28 6.84 5.93 -12.20
C PHE A 28 8.18 6.59 -11.89
N CYS A 29 9.27 5.82 -11.92
CA CYS A 29 10.60 6.31 -11.65
C CYS A 29 11.04 7.38 -12.65
N GLU A 30 10.79 7.18 -13.94
CA GLU A 30 11.13 8.13 -15.00
C GLU A 30 10.35 9.45 -14.88
N ARG A 31 9.07 9.41 -14.48
CA ARG A 31 8.27 10.61 -14.23
C ARG A 31 8.83 11.44 -13.09
N HIS A 32 9.08 10.83 -11.93
CA HIS A 32 9.51 11.55 -10.74
C HIS A 32 10.99 11.97 -10.81
N ASN A 33 11.83 11.21 -11.52
CA ASN A 33 13.21 11.62 -11.79
C ASN A 33 13.29 12.88 -12.67
N ARG A 34 12.37 13.06 -13.63
CA ARG A 34 12.29 14.29 -14.44
C ARG A 34 11.97 15.54 -13.61
N ASN A 35 11.24 15.38 -12.52
CA ASN A 35 10.90 16.45 -11.59
C ASN A 35 11.92 16.62 -10.46
N ASN A 36 13.02 15.85 -10.46
CA ASN A 36 14.03 15.82 -9.41
C ASN A 36 13.44 15.48 -8.02
N GLU A 37 12.40 14.65 -8.00
CA GLU A 37 11.74 14.18 -6.77
C GLU A 37 12.50 12.98 -6.19
N ARG A 38 12.55 12.89 -4.86
CA ARG A 38 13.26 11.80 -4.17
C ARG A 38 12.35 10.59 -4.09
N ILE A 39 12.81 9.46 -4.61
CA ILE A 39 12.06 8.20 -4.61
C ILE A 39 12.55 7.32 -3.44
N VAL A 40 11.61 6.71 -2.71
CA VAL A 40 11.90 5.68 -1.72
C VAL A 40 11.11 4.40 -2.03
N LEU A 41 11.78 3.26 -1.96
CA LEU A 41 11.15 1.93 -1.97
C LEU A 41 10.96 1.46 -0.53
N ILE A 42 9.72 1.17 -0.17
CA ILE A 42 9.36 0.59 1.12
C ILE A 42 8.81 -0.80 0.87
N THR A 43 9.41 -1.81 1.50
CA THR A 43 8.87 -3.16 1.57
C THR A 43 8.10 -3.35 2.88
N SER A 44 6.89 -3.90 2.82
CA SER A 44 6.00 -3.99 3.99
C SER A 44 5.22 -5.30 4.06
N GLY A 45 4.98 -5.79 5.28
CA GLY A 45 4.31 -7.06 5.52
C GLY A 45 5.25 -8.28 5.48
N GLY A 46 4.66 -9.46 5.57
CA GLY A 46 5.35 -10.74 5.60
C GLY A 46 5.49 -11.41 4.23
N THR A 47 6.39 -12.38 4.12
CA THR A 47 6.47 -13.29 2.98
C THR A 47 5.96 -14.66 3.39
N THR A 48 5.35 -15.38 2.46
CA THR A 48 4.93 -16.78 2.66
C THR A 48 5.75 -17.71 1.78
N VAL A 49 5.96 -18.93 2.26
CA VAL A 49 6.58 -20.02 1.49
C VAL A 49 5.58 -21.18 1.43
N PRO A 50 5.06 -21.53 0.23
CA PRO A 50 4.12 -22.64 0.08
C PRO A 50 4.81 -23.98 0.36
N LEU A 51 4.09 -24.90 1.00
CA LEU A 51 4.59 -26.27 1.24
C LEU A 51 4.20 -27.25 0.13
N GLU A 52 3.17 -26.91 -0.65
CA GLU A 52 2.64 -27.72 -1.76
C GLU A 52 2.23 -26.82 -2.95
N HIS A 53 2.27 -27.37 -4.17
CA HIS A 53 1.91 -26.66 -5.42
C HIS A 53 0.47 -26.12 -5.40
N ASN A 54 -0.49 -26.97 -5.02
CA ASN A 54 -1.88 -26.55 -4.78
C ASN A 54 -1.97 -26.07 -3.34
N THR A 55 -1.45 -24.87 -3.11
CA THR A 55 -1.13 -24.37 -1.77
C THR A 55 -2.38 -24.23 -0.90
N VAL A 56 -2.40 -25.03 0.17
CA VAL A 56 -3.34 -24.89 1.30
C VAL A 56 -2.60 -24.53 2.58
N ARG A 57 -1.35 -25.01 2.73
CA ARG A 57 -0.48 -24.75 3.87
C ARG A 57 0.77 -24.00 3.42
N PHE A 58 1.25 -23.10 4.27
CA PHE A 58 2.43 -22.28 4.02
C PHE A 58 3.10 -21.92 5.34
N VAL A 59 4.40 -21.61 5.27
CA VAL A 59 5.13 -20.93 6.34
C VAL A 59 4.96 -19.43 6.14
N ASP A 60 4.62 -18.69 7.19
CA ASP A 60 4.41 -17.22 7.13
C ASP A 60 5.39 -16.50 8.06
N ASN A 61 6.09 -15.51 7.52
CA ASN A 61 6.85 -14.55 8.30
C ASN A 61 5.93 -13.43 8.78
N PHE A 62 5.43 -13.53 10.01
CA PHE A 62 4.44 -12.59 10.52
C PHE A 62 4.90 -11.13 10.51
N SER A 63 4.15 -10.29 9.80
CA SER A 63 4.24 -8.84 9.86
C SER A 63 2.92 -8.22 9.42
N ALA A 64 2.29 -7.46 10.31
CA ALA A 64 1.05 -6.74 10.01
C ALA A 64 1.26 -5.59 9.00
N GLY A 65 2.51 -5.14 8.76
CA GLY A 65 2.81 -4.02 7.89
C GLY A 65 2.70 -2.63 8.54
N THR A 66 2.43 -2.54 9.85
CA THR A 66 2.24 -1.27 10.57
C THR A 66 3.39 -0.29 10.37
N ARG A 67 4.64 -0.78 10.48
CA ARG A 67 5.84 0.07 10.33
C ARG A 67 5.99 0.57 8.91
N GLY A 68 5.89 -0.31 7.92
CA GLY A 68 6.02 0.10 6.52
C GLY A 68 4.96 1.12 6.12
N ALA A 69 3.71 0.87 6.49
CA ALA A 69 2.61 1.79 6.19
C ALA A 69 2.77 3.16 6.88
N ALA A 70 3.18 3.18 8.15
CA ALA A 70 3.47 4.43 8.86
C ALA A 70 4.69 5.17 8.28
N SER A 71 5.74 4.44 7.89
CA SER A 71 6.91 5.02 7.23
C SER A 71 6.56 5.62 5.87
N ALA A 72 5.66 5.00 5.10
CA ALA A 72 5.20 5.53 3.82
C ALA A 72 4.53 6.90 3.99
N GLU A 73 3.62 7.04 4.95
CA GLU A 73 3.01 8.35 5.30
C GLU A 73 4.08 9.37 5.69
N TYR A 74 5.02 8.98 6.55
CA TYR A 74 6.10 9.87 6.96
C TYR A 74 6.95 10.35 5.78
N PHE A 75 7.31 9.47 4.85
CA PHE A 75 8.11 9.85 3.67
C PHE A 75 7.33 10.78 2.73
N LEU A 76 6.04 10.52 2.52
CA LEU A 76 5.16 11.42 1.75
C LEU A 76 5.11 12.82 2.36
N ASP A 77 4.95 12.91 3.68
CA ASP A 77 4.95 14.20 4.42
C ASP A 77 6.28 14.96 4.29
N HIS A 78 7.38 14.27 3.99
CA HIS A 78 8.71 14.86 3.79
C HIS A 78 9.08 15.05 2.31
N GLY A 79 8.09 14.99 1.41
CA GLY A 79 8.28 15.27 -0.02
C GLY A 79 9.07 14.19 -0.75
N TYR A 80 8.98 12.94 -0.30
CA TYR A 80 9.38 11.79 -1.09
C TYR A 80 8.18 11.26 -1.87
N VAL A 81 8.47 10.62 -2.99
CA VAL A 81 7.52 9.73 -3.67
C VAL A 81 7.81 8.30 -3.25
N VAL A 82 6.76 7.52 -3.01
CA VAL A 82 6.87 6.23 -2.34
C VAL A 82 6.45 5.10 -3.27
N ILE A 83 7.37 4.18 -3.53
CA ILE A 83 7.03 2.85 -4.03
C ILE A 83 6.75 1.98 -2.81
N PHE A 84 5.52 1.50 -2.67
CA PHE A 84 5.08 0.68 -1.54
C PHE A 84 4.85 -0.76 -2.01
N MET A 85 5.90 -1.58 -1.92
CA MET A 85 5.84 -3.00 -2.20
C MET A 85 5.37 -3.75 -0.95
N HIS A 86 4.22 -4.40 -1.00
CA HIS A 86 3.60 -4.90 0.22
C HIS A 86 2.91 -6.26 0.08
N ARG A 87 2.82 -6.98 1.21
CA ARG A 87 2.02 -8.20 1.29
C ARG A 87 0.54 -7.85 1.12
N LEU A 88 -0.14 -8.51 0.20
CA LEU A 88 -1.60 -8.40 0.06
C LEU A 88 -2.29 -8.65 1.41
N LYS A 89 -3.27 -7.80 1.73
CA LYS A 89 -4.02 -7.78 3.01
C LYS A 89 -3.19 -7.38 4.25
N SER A 90 -1.96 -6.89 4.09
CA SER A 90 -1.26 -6.18 5.16
C SER A 90 -1.75 -4.73 5.25
N LEU A 91 -1.32 -4.00 6.28
CA LEU A 91 -1.67 -2.59 6.43
C LEU A 91 -1.00 -1.74 5.35
N GLU A 92 -1.77 -0.79 4.82
CA GLU A 92 -1.36 0.16 3.79
C GLU A 92 -1.38 1.59 4.36
N PRO A 93 -0.58 2.54 3.80
CA PRO A 93 -0.63 3.93 4.22
C PRO A 93 -2.05 4.50 4.15
N PHE A 94 -2.39 5.36 5.10
CA PHE A 94 -3.69 6.00 5.33
C PHE A 94 -4.78 5.04 5.83
N THR A 95 -5.01 3.91 5.16
CA THR A 95 -6.05 2.96 5.56
C THR A 95 -5.71 2.22 6.85
N ARG A 96 -4.41 2.12 7.21
CA ARG A 96 -3.97 1.49 8.48
C ARG A 96 -4.59 2.08 9.75
N HIS A 97 -5.07 3.32 9.68
CA HIS A 97 -5.69 4.01 10.81
C HIS A 97 -7.10 3.51 11.08
N PHE A 98 -7.71 2.85 10.11
CA PHE A 98 -9.08 2.38 10.17
C PHE A 98 -9.10 0.86 10.16
N ASN A 99 -9.55 0.24 11.26
CA ASN A 99 -9.95 -1.16 11.23
C ASN A 99 -11.46 -1.24 10.93
N GLY A 100 -11.90 -2.30 10.24
CA GLY A 100 -13.20 -2.32 9.56
C GLY A 100 -14.40 -1.85 10.41
N GLN A 101 -14.53 -2.35 11.64
CA GLN A 101 -15.61 -1.92 12.53
C GLN A 101 -15.50 -0.45 12.93
N LYS A 102 -14.31 0.02 13.36
CA LYS A 102 -14.12 1.42 13.75
C LYS A 102 -14.39 2.39 12.61
N PHE A 103 -14.08 2.01 11.36
CA PHE A 103 -14.38 2.86 10.21
C PHE A 103 -15.90 3.06 10.06
N MET A 104 -16.66 1.97 10.10
CA MET A 104 -18.12 2.02 9.98
C MET A 104 -18.75 2.81 11.13
N ASP A 105 -18.17 2.72 12.33
CA ASP A 105 -18.62 3.48 13.51
C ASP A 105 -18.41 5.00 13.36
N MET A 106 -17.51 5.46 12.48
CA MET A 106 -17.28 6.88 12.19
C MET A 106 -18.33 7.46 11.23
N LEU A 107 -19.15 6.65 10.59
CA LEU A 107 -20.10 7.08 9.56
C LEU A 107 -21.52 7.23 10.14
N GLU A 108 -22.25 8.23 9.67
CA GLU A 108 -23.66 8.46 9.96
C GLU A 108 -24.49 8.48 8.69
N LEU A 109 -25.68 7.91 8.77
CA LEU A 109 -26.68 7.96 7.70
C LEU A 109 -27.72 9.01 8.03
N HIS A 110 -27.93 9.94 7.09
CA HIS A 110 -29.02 10.89 7.15
C HIS A 110 -29.96 10.66 5.96
N GLU A 111 -31.18 10.26 6.28
CA GLU A 111 -32.25 10.11 5.30
C GLU A 111 -33.06 11.41 5.24
N ARG A 112 -33.08 12.05 4.08
CA ARG A 112 -33.97 13.19 3.79
C ARG A 112 -34.78 12.88 2.54
N GLY A 113 -35.93 12.24 2.74
CA GLY A 113 -36.81 11.82 1.64
C GLY A 113 -36.14 10.76 0.76
N PRO A 114 -36.09 10.91 -0.58
CA PRO A 114 -35.43 9.94 -1.46
C PRO A 114 -33.90 9.98 -1.39
N ASN A 115 -33.32 11.00 -0.75
CA ASN A 115 -31.87 11.19 -0.72
C ASN A 115 -31.29 10.64 0.58
N THR A 116 -30.33 9.72 0.44
CA THR A 116 -29.49 9.23 1.54
C THR A 116 -28.15 9.94 1.47
N THR A 117 -27.74 10.57 2.57
CA THR A 117 -26.39 11.18 2.71
C THR A 117 -25.61 10.42 3.77
N ILE A 118 -24.35 10.09 3.46
CA ILE A 118 -23.40 9.55 4.43
C ILE A 118 -22.48 10.68 4.88
N THR A 119 -22.38 10.87 6.19
CA THR A 119 -21.50 11.88 6.81
C THR A 119 -20.56 11.20 7.81
N VAL A 120 -19.59 11.96 8.30
CA VAL A 120 -18.68 11.52 9.35
C VAL A 120 -19.18 12.10 10.67
N LYS A 121 -19.20 11.30 11.73
CA LYS A 121 -19.58 11.77 13.08
C LYS A 121 -18.71 12.95 13.51
N PRO A 122 -19.28 13.98 14.15
CA PRO A 122 -18.52 15.15 14.60
C PRO A 122 -17.29 14.81 15.46
N ASP A 123 -17.40 13.79 16.31
CA ASP A 123 -16.30 13.32 17.18
C ASP A 123 -15.18 12.58 16.44
N SER A 124 -15.42 12.18 15.19
CA SER A 124 -14.51 11.41 14.35
C SER A 124 -13.83 12.26 13.28
N VAL A 125 -14.30 13.50 13.06
CA VAL A 125 -13.78 14.43 12.05
C VAL A 125 -12.31 14.77 12.29
N ASP A 126 -11.92 15.07 13.53
CA ASP A 126 -10.54 15.46 13.88
C ASP A 126 -9.52 14.35 13.58
N VAL A 127 -9.98 13.10 13.54
CA VAL A 127 -9.15 11.93 13.18
C VAL A 127 -9.16 11.70 11.67
N LEU A 128 -10.34 11.65 11.05
CA LEU A 128 -10.48 11.24 9.65
C LEU A 128 -10.07 12.33 8.66
N ALA A 129 -10.38 13.59 8.93
CA ALA A 129 -10.13 14.71 8.02
C ALA A 129 -8.65 14.86 7.63
N PRO A 130 -7.66 14.90 8.55
CA PRO A 130 -6.25 15.03 8.16
C PRO A 130 -5.77 13.82 7.34
N ILE A 131 -6.17 12.60 7.70
CA ILE A 131 -5.78 11.38 6.98
C ILE A 131 -6.34 11.39 5.56
N LEU A 132 -7.62 11.77 5.41
CA LEU A 132 -8.28 11.86 4.12
C LEU A 132 -7.64 12.95 3.24
N ALA A 133 -7.29 14.10 3.82
CA ALA A 133 -6.61 15.18 3.12
C ALA A 133 -5.23 14.72 2.57
N SER A 134 -4.40 14.09 3.41
CA SER A 134 -3.10 13.56 2.98
C SER A 134 -3.25 12.44 1.93
N TYR A 135 -4.24 11.55 2.08
CA TYR A 135 -4.54 10.53 1.07
C TYR A 135 -4.92 11.15 -0.28
N LYS A 136 -5.80 12.15 -0.28
CA LYS A 136 -6.22 12.84 -1.51
C LYS A 136 -5.06 13.56 -2.17
N SER A 137 -4.25 14.26 -1.39
CA SER A 137 -3.03 14.92 -1.88
C SER A 137 -2.07 13.91 -2.51
N ALA A 138 -1.82 12.76 -1.88
CA ALA A 138 -0.95 11.73 -2.43
C ALA A 138 -1.49 11.11 -3.73
N GLN A 139 -2.81 10.95 -3.86
CA GLN A 139 -3.45 10.45 -5.08
C GLN A 139 -3.42 11.48 -6.22
N GLU A 140 -3.80 12.72 -5.95
CA GLU A 140 -3.86 13.80 -6.95
C GLU A 140 -2.49 14.12 -7.54
N ASN A 141 -1.45 14.04 -6.71
CA ASN A 141 -0.07 14.28 -7.14
C ASN A 141 0.67 12.98 -7.55
N GLU A 142 -0.04 11.86 -7.62
CA GLU A 142 0.50 10.55 -8.04
C GLU A 142 1.77 10.14 -7.27
N LEU A 143 1.87 10.49 -5.99
CA LEU A 143 3.10 10.39 -5.18
C LEU A 143 3.40 8.96 -4.70
N SER A 144 2.52 8.00 -4.99
CA SER A 144 2.70 6.62 -4.55
C SER A 144 2.35 5.60 -5.62
N GLN A 145 3.20 4.59 -5.76
CA GLN A 145 2.94 3.38 -6.55
C GLN A 145 2.90 2.17 -5.62
N LYS A 146 1.82 1.40 -5.67
CA LYS A 146 1.71 0.13 -4.93
C LYS A 146 2.12 -1.03 -5.84
N VAL A 147 2.84 -1.97 -5.26
CA VAL A 147 3.27 -3.24 -5.87
C VAL A 147 3.02 -4.38 -4.88
#